data_AF-H0XFL6-F1
#
_entry.id   AF-H0XFL6-F1
#
_cell.length_a   1.000
_cell.length_b   1.000
_cell.length_c   1.000
_cell.angle_alpha   90.00
_cell.angle_beta   90.00
_cell.angle_gamma   90.00
#
_symmetry.space_group_name_H-M   'P 1'
#
loop_
_entity.id
_entity.type
_entity.pdbx_description
1 polymer ?
#
loop_
_entity_poly.entity_id
_entity_poly.type
_entity_poly.pdbx_seq_one_letter_code
_entity_poly.pdbx_strand_id
1 'polypeptide(L)'
;DVEKEKETHNYLSKEEIKEKVHKYNLAVTDKLKMTLNSNGVYTGFIKVQMELCAPPQTSLKPGKLAPGCSDCMNTLHISSTNTVGEVIEALLKKFLVTESPSKFALYKRCHREDQVYACKLSEREHPLYLRLVAGPRTDSLSFVLREHEIGEILWEAFSLPELQNFLRILDKEEDEQLQTLRRRYAAYRRELEGALSRAWTPG
;
A
#
# COMPACT_ATOMS: atom_id res chain seq x y z
N ASP A 1 -11.45 -24.87 -23.38
CA ASP A 1 -10.88 -23.64 -23.96
C ASP A 1 -10.47 -22.71 -22.86
N VAL A 2 -9.22 -22.28 -22.89
CA VAL A 2 -8.56 -21.51 -21.83
C VAL A 2 -9.04 -20.07 -21.92
N GLU A 3 -9.87 -19.65 -20.98
CA GLU A 3 -10.19 -18.24 -20.79
C GLU A 3 -8.91 -17.50 -20.37
N LYS A 4 -8.27 -16.87 -21.36
CA LYS A 4 -7.32 -15.78 -21.16
C LYS A 4 -8.08 -14.65 -20.45
N GLU A 5 -8.02 -14.63 -19.13
CA GLU A 5 -8.21 -13.38 -18.39
C GLU A 5 -7.17 -12.38 -18.89
N LYS A 6 -7.65 -11.45 -19.71
CA LYS A 6 -6.90 -10.27 -20.11
C LYS A 6 -6.77 -9.40 -18.87
N GLU A 7 -5.75 -9.64 -18.06
CA GLU A 7 -5.26 -8.62 -17.13
C GLU A 7 -4.85 -7.42 -17.98
N THR A 8 -5.66 -6.36 -17.96
CA THR A 8 -5.34 -5.07 -18.57
C THR A 8 -4.22 -4.44 -17.75
N HIS A 9 -3.00 -4.91 -17.97
CA HIS A 9 -1.80 -4.36 -17.38
C HIS A 9 -1.58 -2.96 -17.96
N ASN A 10 -2.03 -1.94 -17.22
CA ASN A 10 -1.64 -0.55 -17.40
C ASN A 10 -0.14 -0.41 -17.06
N TYR A 11 0.73 -0.86 -17.96
CA TYR A 11 2.15 -0.54 -17.90
C TYR A 11 2.39 0.82 -18.54
N LEU A 12 3.02 1.71 -17.77
CA LEU A 12 3.55 2.96 -18.28
C LEU A 12 4.50 2.70 -19.47
N SER A 13 4.40 3.53 -20.49
CA SER A 13 5.38 3.60 -21.58
C SER A 13 6.78 3.98 -21.06
N LYS A 14 7.81 3.73 -21.88
CA LYS A 14 9.20 4.05 -21.49
C LYS A 14 9.40 5.54 -21.23
N GLU A 15 8.71 6.37 -22.01
CA GLU A 15 8.70 7.83 -21.89
C GLU A 15 8.06 8.27 -20.57
N GLU A 16 6.90 7.68 -20.22
CA GLU A 16 6.22 7.96 -18.94
C GLU A 16 7.04 7.48 -17.74
N ILE A 17 7.73 6.33 -17.83
CA ILE A 17 8.65 5.86 -16.79
C ILE A 17 9.77 6.87 -16.60
N LYS A 18 10.39 7.34 -17.68
CA LYS A 18 11.48 8.33 -17.61
C LYS A 18 11.02 9.62 -16.96
N GLU A 19 9.84 10.12 -17.34
CA GLU A 19 9.27 11.33 -16.76
C GLU A 19 8.95 11.15 -15.27
N LYS A 20 8.29 10.04 -14.90
CA LYS A 20 7.97 9.75 -13.50
C LYS A 20 9.22 9.56 -12.66
N VAL A 21 10.26 8.88 -13.15
CA VAL A 21 11.53 8.72 -12.43
C VAL A 21 12.19 10.09 -12.20
N HIS A 22 12.17 10.96 -13.21
CA HIS A 22 12.68 12.32 -13.07
C HIS A 22 11.90 13.09 -12.00
N LYS A 23 10.56 13.10 -12.09
CA LYS A 23 9.68 13.76 -11.12
C LYS A 23 9.85 13.20 -9.70
N TYR A 24 9.97 11.88 -9.58
CA TYR A 24 10.22 11.19 -8.32
C TYR A 24 11.52 11.71 -7.69
N ASN A 25 12.61 11.73 -8.44
CA ASN A 25 13.92 12.16 -7.96
C ASN A 25 14.02 13.64 -7.61
N LEU A 26 13.15 14.49 -8.18
CA LEU A 26 13.00 15.90 -7.77
C LEU A 26 12.27 16.05 -6.43
N ALA A 27 11.30 15.18 -6.16
CA ALA A 27 10.51 15.20 -4.93
C ALA A 27 11.16 14.43 -3.77
N VAL A 28 12.16 13.58 -4.04
CA VAL A 28 12.92 12.86 -3.01
C VAL A 28 13.77 13.84 -2.21
N THR A 29 13.56 13.87 -0.90
CA THR A 29 14.32 14.69 0.05
C THR A 29 15.51 13.96 0.66
N ASP A 30 15.56 12.63 0.57
CA ASP A 30 16.64 11.79 1.07
C ASP A 30 17.58 11.31 -0.05
N LYS A 31 18.44 10.32 0.24
CA LYS A 31 19.37 9.75 -0.77
C LYS A 31 18.73 8.60 -1.57
N LEU A 32 17.45 8.29 -1.36
CA LEU A 32 16.78 7.10 -1.89
C LEU A 32 16.14 7.36 -3.26
N LYS A 33 16.98 7.79 -4.21
CA LYS A 33 16.57 8.08 -5.58
C LYS A 33 16.41 6.81 -6.42
N MET A 34 15.64 6.92 -7.50
CA MET A 34 15.53 5.89 -8.53
C MET A 34 16.53 6.14 -9.66
N THR A 35 17.04 5.07 -10.25
CA THR A 35 17.96 5.11 -11.38
C THR A 35 17.35 4.37 -12.56
N LEU A 36 17.22 5.03 -13.71
CA LEU A 36 16.75 4.40 -14.94
C LEU A 36 17.97 3.94 -15.76
N ASN A 37 18.03 2.64 -16.08
CA ASN A 37 19.10 2.08 -16.90
C ASN A 37 18.75 2.15 -18.39
N SER A 38 19.78 2.02 -19.24
CA SER A 38 19.64 2.06 -20.70
C SER A 38 18.77 0.94 -21.28
N ASN A 39 18.67 -0.20 -20.58
CA ASN A 39 17.81 -1.32 -20.94
C ASN A 39 16.31 -1.09 -20.61
N GLY A 40 15.96 0.06 -20.02
CA GLY A 40 14.59 0.40 -19.62
C GLY A 40 14.18 -0.14 -18.23
N VAL A 41 15.03 -0.93 -17.59
CA VAL A 41 14.84 -1.34 -16.19
C VAL A 41 15.27 -0.20 -15.29
N TYR A 42 14.46 0.13 -14.29
CA TYR A 42 14.84 1.10 -13.26
C TYR A 42 15.04 0.40 -11.93
N THR A 43 15.93 0.95 -11.11
CA THR A 43 16.18 0.49 -9.74
C THR A 43 15.86 1.61 -8.76
N GLY A 44 15.62 1.24 -7.52
CA GLY A 44 15.34 2.20 -6.47
C GLY A 44 15.11 1.53 -5.14
N PHE A 45 14.58 2.30 -4.20
CA PHE A 45 14.42 1.84 -2.84
C PHE A 45 12.95 1.74 -2.46
N ILE A 46 12.63 0.70 -1.69
CA ILE A 46 11.36 0.59 -0.99
C ILE A 46 11.63 0.40 0.50
N LYS A 47 10.75 0.96 1.33
CA LYS A 47 10.74 0.75 2.78
C LYS A 47 9.59 -0.20 3.10
N VAL A 48 9.90 -1.32 3.74
CA VAL A 48 8.93 -2.34 4.15
C VAL A 48 8.96 -2.42 5.67
N GLN A 49 7.82 -2.16 6.29
CA GLN A 49 7.60 -2.37 7.72
C GLN A 49 7.39 -3.87 7.96
N MET A 50 8.17 -4.46 8.86
CA MET A 50 8.05 -5.87 9.21
C MET A 50 7.16 -6.00 10.46
N GLU A 51 5.97 -6.52 10.29
CA GLU A 51 5.02 -6.82 11.37
C GLU A 51 4.88 -8.35 11.48
N LEU A 52 5.93 -9.00 11.98
CA LEU A 52 5.97 -10.45 12.18
C LEU A 52 5.66 -10.76 13.66
N CYS A 53 4.67 -11.64 13.92
CA CYS A 53 4.48 -12.21 15.24
C CYS A 53 5.65 -13.14 15.56
N ALA A 54 6.46 -12.81 16.56
CA ALA A 54 7.48 -13.74 17.04
C ALA A 54 6.79 -14.83 17.88
N PRO A 55 7.14 -16.12 17.73
CA PRO A 55 6.73 -17.13 18.70
C PRO A 55 7.37 -16.81 20.06
N PRO A 56 6.69 -17.10 21.19
CA PRO A 56 7.31 -17.02 22.51
C PRO A 56 8.39 -18.09 22.61
N GLN A 57 9.65 -17.73 22.37
CA GLN A 57 10.77 -18.67 22.50
C GLN A 57 11.10 -18.89 23.98
N THR A 58 10.79 -20.10 24.46
CA THR A 58 11.50 -20.71 25.58
C THR A 58 12.93 -21.04 25.14
N SER A 59 13.88 -20.83 26.06
CA SER A 59 15.33 -21.12 25.99
C SER A 59 16.25 -20.02 25.42
N LEU A 60 16.80 -19.27 26.37
CA LEU A 60 17.88 -18.29 26.28
C LEU A 60 19.20 -18.96 25.83
N LYS A 61 19.85 -18.44 24.77
CA LYS A 61 21.30 -18.59 24.56
C LYS A 61 21.93 -17.19 24.47
N PRO A 62 22.98 -16.89 25.25
CA PRO A 62 23.57 -15.55 25.29
C PRO A 62 24.56 -15.38 24.13
N GLY A 63 24.33 -14.38 23.27
CA GLY A 63 25.31 -13.98 22.25
C GLY A 63 24.76 -13.65 20.85
N LYS A 64 23.46 -13.68 20.61
CA LYS A 64 22.85 -13.20 19.35
C LYS A 64 21.81 -12.14 19.65
N LEU A 65 21.78 -11.12 18.79
CA LEU A 65 20.90 -9.94 18.82
C LEU A 65 19.52 -10.27 19.42
N ALA A 66 19.12 -9.48 20.41
CA ALA A 66 17.91 -9.69 21.18
C ALA A 66 16.66 -9.81 20.29
N PRO A 67 15.74 -10.73 20.63
CA PRO A 67 14.50 -10.98 19.93
C PRO A 67 13.45 -9.92 20.31
N GLY A 68 12.62 -9.53 19.32
CA GLY A 68 11.52 -8.59 19.52
C GLY A 68 11.75 -7.25 18.83
N CYS A 69 11.55 -7.21 17.51
CA CYS A 69 11.27 -5.95 16.85
C CYS A 69 9.95 -6.10 16.09
N SER A 70 8.85 -5.85 16.81
CA SER A 70 7.49 -5.77 16.27
C SER A 70 7.25 -4.52 15.42
N ASP A 71 8.30 -3.82 14.99
CA ASP A 71 8.22 -2.70 14.06
C ASP A 71 9.60 -2.38 13.46
N CYS A 72 10.22 -3.33 12.73
CA CYS A 72 11.47 -3.04 12.02
C CYS A 72 11.19 -2.58 10.58
N MET A 73 11.48 -1.31 10.30
CA MET A 73 11.47 -0.78 8.94
C MET A 73 12.73 -1.22 8.20
N ASN A 74 12.57 -2.00 7.13
CA ASN A 74 13.67 -2.48 6.29
C ASN A 74 13.67 -1.74 4.95
N THR A 75 14.81 -1.15 4.59
CA THR A 75 15.00 -0.49 3.29
C THR A 75 15.70 -1.44 2.34
N LEU A 76 15.05 -1.75 1.21
CA LEU A 76 15.56 -2.64 0.18
C LEU A 76 15.89 -1.83 -1.07
N HIS A 77 17.01 -2.15 -1.71
CA HIS A 77 17.30 -1.70 -3.07
C HIS A 77 16.89 -2.79 -4.05
N ILE A 78 15.93 -2.50 -4.92
CA ILE A 78 15.33 -3.47 -5.85
C ILE A 78 15.24 -2.87 -7.25
N SER A 79 14.97 -3.72 -8.24
CA SER A 79 14.71 -3.36 -9.63
C SER A 79 13.21 -3.39 -9.95
N SER A 80 12.84 -2.82 -11.09
CA SER A 80 11.46 -2.79 -11.59
C SER A 80 10.92 -4.16 -11.96
N THR A 81 11.79 -5.16 -12.14
CA THR A 81 11.40 -6.54 -12.45
C THR A 81 11.20 -7.39 -11.19
N ASN A 82 11.65 -6.93 -10.02
CA ASN A 82 11.46 -7.68 -8.80
C ASN A 82 9.97 -7.80 -8.46
N THR A 83 9.54 -9.02 -8.18
CA THR A 83 8.14 -9.31 -7.83
C THR A 83 7.93 -9.22 -6.33
N VAL A 84 6.67 -9.15 -5.91
CA VAL A 84 6.29 -9.23 -4.50
C VAL A 84 6.80 -10.54 -3.89
N GLY A 85 6.65 -11.67 -4.59
CA GLY A 85 7.12 -12.98 -4.10
C GLY A 85 8.62 -12.98 -3.78
N GLU A 86 9.45 -12.49 -4.71
CA GLU A 86 10.90 -12.37 -4.50
C GLU A 86 11.25 -11.46 -3.32
N VAL A 87 10.51 -10.35 -3.16
CA VAL A 87 10.71 -9.42 -2.03
C VAL A 87 10.37 -10.09 -0.70
N ILE A 88 9.29 -10.85 -0.63
CA ILE A 88 8.90 -11.61 0.55
C ILE A 88 9.99 -12.63 0.90
N GLU A 89 10.40 -13.46 -0.06
CA GLU A 89 11.45 -14.46 0.16
C GLU A 89 12.77 -13.84 0.62
N ALA A 90 13.20 -12.75 -0.02
CA ALA A 90 14.43 -12.05 0.34
C ALA A 90 14.37 -11.46 1.76
N LEU A 91 13.21 -10.91 2.15
CA LEU A 91 12.99 -10.38 3.50
C LEU A 91 13.00 -11.51 4.55
N LEU A 92 12.23 -12.58 4.35
CA LEU A 92 12.16 -13.71 5.28
C LEU A 92 13.53 -14.35 5.48
N LYS A 93 14.28 -14.55 4.39
CA LYS A 93 15.66 -15.05 4.45
C LYS A 93 16.58 -14.11 5.22
N LYS A 94 16.48 -12.79 5.01
CA LYS A 94 17.28 -11.78 5.72
C LYS A 94 17.00 -11.76 7.23
N PHE A 95 15.75 -12.02 7.63
CA PHE A 95 15.34 -12.06 9.04
C PHE A 95 15.35 -13.46 9.66
N LEU A 96 15.85 -14.47 8.94
CA LEU A 96 15.96 -15.86 9.42
C LEU A 96 14.63 -16.47 9.85
N VAL A 97 13.54 -16.10 9.17
CA VAL A 97 12.22 -16.70 9.39
C VAL A 97 12.21 -18.11 8.81
N THR A 98 11.86 -19.12 9.62
CA THR A 98 11.86 -20.53 9.24
C THR A 98 10.54 -21.00 8.61
N GLU A 99 9.50 -20.19 8.73
CA GLU A 99 8.16 -20.46 8.20
C GLU A 99 8.12 -20.32 6.66
N SER A 100 7.12 -20.93 6.04
CA SER A 100 6.96 -20.88 4.58
C SER A 100 6.58 -19.47 4.11
N PRO A 101 7.12 -18.99 2.96
CA PRO A 101 6.76 -17.68 2.40
C PRO A 101 5.26 -17.49 2.15
N SER A 102 4.54 -18.58 1.88
CA SER A 102 3.08 -18.58 1.67
C SER A 102 2.28 -18.16 2.90
N LYS A 103 2.88 -18.21 4.10
CA LYS A 103 2.29 -17.69 5.33
C LYS A 103 2.46 -16.18 5.47
N PHE A 104 3.10 -15.50 4.53
CA PHE A 104 3.32 -14.06 4.61
C PHE A 104 2.74 -13.37 3.39
N ALA A 105 2.29 -12.15 3.60
CA ALA A 105 1.78 -11.30 2.54
C ALA A 105 2.34 -9.89 2.68
N LEU A 106 2.68 -9.30 1.53
CA LEU A 106 3.07 -7.90 1.45
C LEU A 106 1.83 -7.06 1.18
N TYR A 107 1.60 -6.07 2.02
CA TYR A 107 0.48 -5.14 1.91
C TYR A 107 0.95 -3.79 1.43
N LYS A 108 0.17 -3.17 0.53
CA LYS A 108 0.23 -1.73 0.31
C LYS A 108 -0.71 -1.04 1.27
N ARG A 109 -0.21 -0.05 1.99
CA ARG A 109 -0.99 0.82 2.87
C ARG A 109 -1.06 2.22 2.23
N CYS A 110 -2.27 2.67 1.91
CA CYS A 110 -2.53 3.96 1.27
C CYS A 110 -3.39 4.83 2.19
N HIS A 111 -3.08 6.13 2.24
CA HIS A 111 -3.87 7.10 3.01
C HIS A 111 -4.86 7.83 2.08
N ARG A 112 -6.16 7.75 2.37
CA ARG A 112 -7.21 8.49 1.65
C ARG A 112 -8.17 9.10 2.67
N GLU A 113 -8.32 10.43 2.65
CA GLU A 113 -9.34 11.16 3.43
C GLU A 113 -9.39 10.80 4.93
N ASP A 114 -8.22 10.74 5.58
CA ASP A 114 -8.02 10.42 7.02
C ASP A 114 -8.24 8.95 7.40
N GLN A 115 -8.48 8.07 6.41
CA GLN A 115 -8.54 6.62 6.58
C GLN A 115 -7.34 5.92 5.93
N VAL A 116 -6.86 4.87 6.61
CA VAL A 116 -5.73 4.05 6.19
C VAL A 116 -6.25 2.74 5.61
N TYR A 117 -6.12 2.57 4.30
CA TYR A 117 -6.48 1.33 3.61
C TYR A 117 -5.26 0.45 3.46
N ALA A 118 -5.39 -0.85 3.75
CA ALA A 118 -4.36 -1.84 3.47
C ALA A 118 -4.91 -2.88 2.48
N CYS A 119 -4.17 -3.14 1.40
CA CYS A 119 -4.53 -4.15 0.41
C CYS A 119 -3.38 -5.15 0.26
N LYS A 120 -3.70 -6.44 0.27
CA LYS A 120 -2.76 -7.51 -0.07
C LYS A 120 -2.29 -7.34 -1.51
N LEU A 121 -0.98 -7.42 -1.72
CA LEU A 121 -0.39 -7.42 -3.05
C LEU A 121 -0.33 -8.84 -3.60
N SER A 122 -0.56 -8.99 -4.90
CA SER A 122 -0.36 -10.26 -5.61
C SER A 122 1.13 -10.56 -5.73
N GLU A 123 1.50 -11.84 -5.65
CA GLU A 123 2.90 -12.29 -5.75
C GLU A 123 3.58 -11.85 -7.05
N ARG A 124 2.80 -11.62 -8.12
CA ARG A 124 3.27 -11.20 -9.44
C ARG A 124 3.39 -9.69 -9.61
N GLU A 125 2.86 -8.89 -8.69
CA GLU A 125 3.00 -7.43 -8.76
C GLU A 125 4.44 -6.98 -8.53
N HIS A 126 4.75 -5.75 -8.95
CA HIS A 126 6.08 -5.16 -8.85
C HIS A 126 6.09 -3.99 -7.84
N PRO A 127 6.64 -4.17 -6.62
CA PRO A 127 6.58 -3.15 -5.57
C PRO A 127 7.24 -1.82 -5.95
N LEU A 128 8.33 -1.87 -6.72
CA LEU A 128 9.02 -0.65 -7.16
C LEU A 128 8.18 0.17 -8.15
N TYR A 129 7.40 -0.49 -9.00
CA TYR A 129 6.46 0.17 -9.90
C TYR A 129 5.37 0.91 -9.10
N LEU A 130 4.79 0.26 -8.10
CA LEU A 130 3.79 0.88 -7.21
C LEU A 130 4.38 2.11 -6.51
N ARG A 131 5.64 2.02 -6.04
CA ARG A 131 6.36 3.16 -5.45
C ARG A 131 6.58 4.30 -6.45
N LEU A 132 6.97 3.99 -7.68
CA LEU A 132 7.18 5.00 -8.73
C LEU A 132 5.87 5.75 -9.05
N VAL A 133 4.75 5.02 -9.13
CA VAL A 133 3.43 5.60 -9.43
C VAL A 133 2.93 6.48 -8.28
N ALA A 134 3.07 6.02 -7.03
CA ALA A 134 2.60 6.74 -5.84
C ALA A 134 3.51 7.90 -5.38
N GLY A 135 4.77 7.89 -5.80
CA GLY A 135 5.77 8.90 -5.42
C GLY A 135 6.57 8.55 -4.15
N PRO A 136 7.53 9.41 -3.76
CA PRO A 136 8.50 9.10 -2.72
C PRO A 136 7.96 9.23 -1.30
N ARG A 137 6.80 9.87 -1.13
CA ARG A 137 6.24 10.10 0.20
C ARG A 137 5.69 8.80 0.79
N THR A 138 5.93 8.57 2.07
CA THR A 138 5.49 7.36 2.78
C THR A 138 4.05 7.46 3.29
N ASP A 139 3.47 8.65 3.31
CA ASP A 139 2.06 8.90 3.62
C ASP A 139 1.13 8.46 2.47
N SER A 140 1.55 8.65 1.21
CA SER A 140 0.77 8.21 0.05
C SER A 140 0.76 6.70 -0.10
N LEU A 141 1.90 6.06 0.15
CA LEU A 141 2.07 4.61 0.06
C LEU A 141 3.11 4.15 1.08
N SER A 142 2.81 3.11 1.83
CA SER A 142 3.76 2.34 2.66
C SER A 142 3.59 0.85 2.41
N PHE A 143 4.65 0.07 2.63
CA PHE A 143 4.62 -1.38 2.46
C PHE A 143 4.76 -2.06 3.82
N VAL A 144 3.97 -3.09 4.07
CA VAL A 144 3.97 -3.82 5.33
C VAL A 144 3.98 -5.31 5.05
N LEU A 145 4.95 -6.03 5.60
CA LEU A 145 4.99 -7.49 5.55
C LEU A 145 4.34 -8.02 6.83
N ARG A 146 3.30 -8.85 6.67
CA ARG A 146 2.56 -9.46 7.77
C ARG A 146 2.44 -10.96 7.58
N GLU A 147 2.30 -11.68 8.68
CA GLU A 147 1.82 -13.06 8.66
C GLU A 147 0.35 -13.08 8.21
N HIS A 148 0.06 -13.98 7.28
CA HIS A 148 -1.23 -14.26 6.70
C HIS A 148 -1.87 -15.38 7.52
N GLU A 149 -2.38 -15.08 8.72
CA GLU A 149 -3.19 -16.03 9.50
C GLU A 149 -4.43 -15.35 10.14
N ILE A 150 -5.60 -15.93 9.83
CA ILE A 150 -6.96 -15.84 10.44
C ILE A 150 -7.48 -14.41 10.70
N GLY A 151 -8.12 -13.81 9.70
CA GLY A 151 -8.85 -12.55 9.86
C GLY A 151 -9.17 -11.85 8.54
N GLU A 152 -8.48 -12.20 7.45
CA GLU A 152 -8.91 -11.81 6.11
C GLU A 152 -10.11 -12.63 5.70
N ILE A 153 -11.20 -11.94 5.39
CA ILE A 153 -12.40 -12.54 4.82
C ILE A 153 -11.99 -13.19 3.50
N LEU A 154 -11.94 -14.53 3.49
CA LEU A 154 -11.78 -15.32 2.27
C LEU A 154 -13.04 -15.14 1.44
N TRP A 155 -13.07 -14.11 0.59
CA TRP A 155 -14.23 -13.80 -0.24
C TRP A 155 -14.63 -14.99 -1.15
N GLU A 156 -13.66 -15.81 -1.55
CA GLU A 156 -13.89 -17.05 -2.31
C GLU A 156 -14.66 -18.12 -1.52
N ALA A 157 -14.70 -18.05 -0.19
CA ALA A 157 -15.47 -18.96 0.65
C ALA A 157 -16.97 -18.61 0.68
N PHE A 158 -17.36 -17.44 0.17
CA PHE A 158 -18.75 -17.01 0.07
C PHE A 158 -19.32 -17.33 -1.31
N SER A 159 -20.58 -17.74 -1.32
CA SER A 159 -21.33 -17.93 -2.56
C SER A 159 -21.57 -16.59 -3.26
N LEU A 160 -21.79 -16.64 -4.58
CA LEU A 160 -22.07 -15.44 -5.38
C LEU A 160 -23.23 -14.58 -4.82
N PRO A 161 -24.35 -15.14 -4.33
CA PRO A 161 -25.41 -14.35 -3.69
C PRO A 161 -24.97 -13.64 -2.39
N GLU A 162 -24.10 -14.26 -1.60
CA GLU A 162 -23.56 -13.65 -0.37
C GLU A 162 -22.63 -12.48 -0.71
N LEU A 163 -21.77 -12.64 -1.72
CA LEU A 163 -20.93 -11.57 -2.25
C LEU A 163 -21.76 -10.39 -2.77
N GLN A 164 -22.84 -10.67 -3.51
CA GLN A 164 -23.78 -9.64 -3.98
C GLN A 164 -24.46 -8.92 -2.80
N ASN A 165 -24.75 -9.63 -1.72
CA ASN A 165 -25.32 -9.02 -0.52
C ASN A 165 -24.32 -8.08 0.16
N PHE A 166 -23.04 -8.48 0.26
CA PHE A 166 -21.99 -7.60 0.81
C PHE A 166 -21.81 -6.34 -0.04
N LEU A 167 -21.80 -6.47 -1.38
CA LEU A 167 -21.76 -5.30 -2.28
C LEU A 167 -22.93 -4.35 -2.01
N ARG A 168 -24.15 -4.88 -1.93
CA ARG A 168 -25.35 -4.09 -1.65
C ARG A 168 -25.28 -3.38 -0.29
N ILE A 169 -24.69 -4.00 0.72
CA ILE A 169 -24.49 -3.39 2.04
C ILE A 169 -23.50 -2.23 1.94
N LEU A 170 -22.37 -2.44 1.25
CA LEU A 170 -21.34 -1.43 1.04
C LEU A 170 -21.86 -0.24 0.24
N ASP A 171 -22.60 -0.48 -0.86
CA ASP A 171 -23.21 0.59 -1.67
C ASP A 171 -24.13 1.47 -0.82
N LYS A 172 -24.93 0.83 0.04
CA LYS A 172 -25.82 1.56 0.96
C LYS A 172 -25.04 2.39 1.98
N GLU A 173 -23.97 1.83 2.55
CA GLU A 173 -23.11 2.54 3.50
C GLU A 173 -22.40 3.73 2.84
N GLU A 174 -21.89 3.56 1.62
CA GLU A 174 -21.28 4.62 0.83
C GLU A 174 -22.27 5.77 0.57
N ASP A 175 -23.50 5.45 0.16
CA ASP A 175 -24.55 6.44 -0.06
C ASP A 175 -24.89 7.23 1.21
N GLU A 176 -24.98 6.56 2.36
CA GLU A 176 -25.25 7.18 3.66
C GLU A 176 -24.11 8.13 4.07
N GLN A 177 -22.85 7.72 3.86
CA GLN A 177 -21.69 8.57 4.10
C GLN A 177 -21.66 9.79 3.17
N LEU A 178 -21.94 9.59 1.88
CA LEU A 178 -21.98 10.67 0.89
C LEU A 178 -23.05 11.70 1.22
N GLN A 179 -24.24 11.26 1.63
CA GLN A 179 -25.30 12.17 2.08
C GLN A 179 -24.89 12.95 3.32
N THR A 180 -24.25 12.30 4.30
CA THR A 180 -23.75 12.96 5.51
C THR A 180 -22.72 14.03 5.16
N LEU A 181 -21.78 13.71 4.27
CA LEU A 181 -20.76 14.64 3.80
C LEU A 181 -21.39 15.84 3.08
N ARG A 182 -22.34 15.60 2.17
CA ARG A 182 -23.09 16.65 1.47
C ARG A 182 -23.80 17.59 2.44
N ARG A 183 -24.46 17.04 3.48
CA ARG A 183 -25.12 17.86 4.52
C ARG A 183 -24.11 18.71 5.29
N ARG A 184 -22.95 18.16 5.65
CA ARG A 184 -21.88 18.90 6.35
C ARG A 184 -21.35 20.05 5.50
N TYR A 185 -21.06 19.80 4.23
CA TYR A 185 -20.62 20.85 3.30
C TYR A 185 -21.70 21.91 3.08
N ALA A 186 -22.97 21.52 2.96
CA ALA A 186 -24.07 22.46 2.82
C ALA A 186 -24.26 23.34 4.06
N ALA A 187 -24.08 22.78 5.26
CA ALA A 187 -24.10 23.55 6.51
C ALA A 187 -22.93 24.54 6.57
N TYR A 188 -21.72 24.06 6.31
CA TYR A 188 -20.51 24.90 6.31
C TYR A 188 -20.57 26.02 5.27
N ARG A 189 -21.09 25.74 4.07
CA ARG A 189 -21.32 26.75 3.03
C ARG A 189 -22.28 27.85 3.50
N ARG A 190 -23.39 27.49 4.16
CA ARG A 190 -24.34 28.48 4.71
C ARG A 190 -23.70 29.35 5.80
N GLU A 191 -22.86 28.77 6.66
CA GLU A 191 -22.13 29.56 7.67
C GLU A 191 -21.15 30.55 7.04
N LEU A 192 -20.41 30.10 6.02
CA LEU A 192 -19.50 30.95 5.24
C LEU A 192 -20.23 32.10 4.54
N GLU A 193 -21.35 31.81 3.86
CA GLU A 193 -22.20 32.83 3.22
C GLU A 193 -22.76 33.82 4.26
N GLY A 194 -23.17 33.33 5.43
CA GLY A 194 -23.60 34.16 6.56
C GLY A 194 -22.49 35.04 7.12
N ALA A 195 -21.26 34.54 7.19
CA ALA A 195 -20.10 35.32 7.62
C ALA A 195 -19.71 36.39 6.58
N LEU A 196 -19.72 36.03 5.29
CA LEU A 196 -19.43 36.96 4.19
C LEU A 196 -20.45 38.10 4.11
N SER A 197 -21.74 37.80 4.22
CA SER A 197 -22.80 38.81 4.21
C SER A 197 -22.72 39.78 5.39
N ARG A 198 -22.34 39.30 6.58
CA ARG A 198 -22.06 40.17 7.75
C ARG A 198 -20.82 41.03 7.59
N ALA A 199 -19.81 40.56 6.86
CA ALA A 199 -18.61 41.34 6.56
C ALA A 199 -18.82 42.38 5.44
N TRP A 200 -19.90 42.25 4.66
CA TRP A 200 -20.23 43.08 3.49
C TRP A 200 -21.31 44.14 3.75
N THR A 201 -21.62 44.48 4.99
CA THR A 201 -22.43 45.67 5.30
C THR A 201 -21.58 46.93 5.10
N PRO A 202 -21.86 47.78 4.09
CA PRO A 202 -21.19 49.06 3.95
C PRO A 202 -21.70 49.98 5.07
N GLY A 203 -20.77 50.60 5.80
CA GLY A 203 -21.07 51.66 6.77
C GLY A 203 -21.52 52.95 6.10
#